data_AF-A0A6C0CY68-F1
#
_entry.id   AF-A0A6C0CY68-F1
#
_cell.length_a   1.000
_cell.length_b   1.000
_cell.length_c   1.000
_cell.angle_alpha   90.00
_cell.angle_beta   90.00
_cell.angle_gamma   90.00
#
_symmetry.space_group_name_H-M   'P 1'
#
loop_
_entity.id
_entity.type
_entity.pdbx_description
1 polymer ?
#
loop_
_entity_poly.entity_id
_entity_poly.type
_entity_poly.pdbx_seq_one_letter_code
_entity_poly.pdbx_strand_id
1 'polypeptide(L)' 'MVHLSSPQMISIMIFYSIITYFIGPLVTRPYMGDHPDQCIAGFLLGFTVSIFLWMKYGRKYAETYKYTKNLRRY' A
#
# COMPACT_ATOMS: atom_id res chain seq x y z
N MET A 1 16.11 8.34 -5.29
CA MET A 1 15.74 7.12 -6.03
C MET A 1 15.73 5.93 -5.08
N VAL A 2 14.53 5.41 -4.79
CA VAL A 2 14.34 4.18 -4.01
C VAL A 2 14.57 3.04 -4.99
N HIS A 3 15.43 2.08 -4.68
CA HIS A 3 15.69 0.97 -5.60
C HIS A 3 14.51 0.00 -5.52
N LEU A 4 13.62 0.02 -6.52
CA LEU A 4 12.38 -0.77 -6.53
C LEU A 4 12.62 -2.30 -6.46
N SER A 5 13.84 -2.76 -6.71
CA SER A 5 14.20 -4.19 -6.69
C SER A 5 14.48 -4.77 -5.30
N SER A 6 14.14 -4.09 -4.20
CA SER A 6 14.33 -4.67 -2.86
C SER A 6 13.15 -5.58 -2.51
N PRO A 7 13.39 -6.78 -1.96
CA PRO A 7 12.32 -7.71 -1.60
C PRO A 7 11.25 -7.12 -0.68
N GLN A 8 11.61 -6.29 0.31
CA GLN A 8 10.58 -5.66 1.16
C GLN A 8 9.82 -4.52 0.46
N MET A 9 10.40 -3.83 -0.53
CA MET A 9 9.63 -2.84 -1.31
C MET A 9 8.62 -3.54 -2.21
N ILE A 10 9.00 -4.67 -2.82
CA ILE A 10 8.10 -5.50 -3.61
C ILE A 10 6.96 -6.04 -2.74
N SER A 11 7.26 -6.54 -1.54
CA SER A 11 6.20 -7.04 -0.62
C SER A 11 5.26 -5.93 -0.15
N ILE A 12 5.78 -4.72 0.12
CA ILE A 12 4.97 -3.55 0.48
C ILE A 12 4.06 -3.14 -0.68
N MET A 13 4.56 -3.15 -1.93
CA MET A 13 3.73 -2.84 -3.11
C MET A 13 2.61 -3.86 -3.31
N ILE A 14 2.90 -5.16 -3.14
CA ILE A 14 1.90 -6.23 -3.20
C ILE A 14 0.87 -6.09 -2.08
N PHE A 15 1.30 -5.75 -0.87
CA PHE A 15 0.41 -5.53 0.26
C PHE A 15 -0.56 -4.36 0.00
N TYR A 16 -0.08 -3.28 -0.59
CA TYR A 16 -0.90 -2.12 -0.95
C TYR A 16 -1.90 -2.41 -2.06
N SER A 17 -1.56 -3.24 -3.05
CA SER A 17 -2.54 -3.67 -4.06
C SER A 17 -3.61 -4.57 -3.46
N ILE A 18 -3.26 -5.48 -2.54
CA ILE A 18 -4.26 -6.29 -1.82
C ILE A 18 -5.22 -5.39 -1.01
N ILE A 19 -4.70 -4.39 -0.29
CA ILE A 19 -5.55 -3.46 0.45
C ILE A 19 -6.48 -2.68 -0.49
N THR A 20 -5.97 -2.22 -1.62
CA THR A 20 -6.73 -1.36 -2.55
C THR A 20 -7.84 -2.12 -3.27
N TYR A 21 -7.55 -3.31 -3.79
CA TYR A 21 -8.48 -4.07 -4.64
C TYR A 21 -9.35 -5.06 -3.86
N PHE A 22 -8.91 -5.54 -2.70
CA PHE A 22 -9.67 -6.51 -1.91
C PHE A 22 -10.24 -5.88 -0.65
N ILE A 23 -9.41 -5.28 0.20
CA ILE A 23 -9.88 -4.76 1.50
C ILE A 23 -10.81 -3.56 1.31
N GLY A 24 -10.49 -2.63 0.41
CA GLY A 24 -11.33 -1.48 0.10
C GLY A 24 -12.77 -1.88 -0.24
N PRO A 25 -13.01 -2.62 -1.34
CA PRO A 25 -14.36 -3.08 -1.70
C PRO A 25 -15.03 -3.97 -0.64
N LEU A 26 -14.26 -4.79 0.09
CA LEU A 26 -14.80 -5.68 1.12
C LEU A 26 -15.29 -4.93 2.38
N VAL A 27 -14.64 -3.82 2.74
CA VAL A 27 -15.07 -2.94 3.84
C VAL A 27 -16.21 -2.01 3.41
N THR A 28 -16.23 -1.57 2.15
CA THR A 28 -17.31 -0.70 1.63
C THR A 28 -18.60 -1.48 1.37
N ARG A 29 -18.51 -2.80 1.17
CA ARG A 29 -19.65 -3.71 0.99
C ARG A 29 -20.75 -3.60 2.06
N PRO A 30 -20.45 -3.77 3.35
CA PRO A 30 -21.47 -3.67 4.41
C PRO A 30 -22.02 -2.26 4.62
N TYR A 31 -21.31 -1.21 4.17
CA TYR A 31 -21.68 0.18 4.44
C TYR A 31 -22.57 0.81 3.35
N MET A 32 -22.55 0.27 2.12
CA MET A 32 -23.13 0.95 0.95
C MET A 32 -24.20 0.15 0.16
N GLY A 33 -24.55 -1.07 0.59
CA GLY A 33 -25.63 -1.85 -0.06
C GLY A 33 -25.38 -2.16 -1.55
N ASP A 34 -26.43 -2.35 -2.36
CA ASP A 34 -26.34 -2.57 -3.82
C ASP A 34 -26.32 -1.27 -4.64
N HIS A 35 -25.61 -0.24 -4.16
CA HIS A 35 -25.41 0.96 -4.98
C HIS A 35 -24.33 0.72 -6.05
N PRO A 36 -24.57 1.13 -7.31
CA PRO A 36 -23.63 0.92 -8.41
C PRO A 36 -22.25 1.57 -8.17
N ASP A 37 -22.18 2.58 -7.30
CA ASP A 37 -20.97 3.34 -6.98
C ASP A 37 -20.09 2.68 -5.91
N GLN A 38 -20.53 1.56 -5.32
CA GLN A 38 -19.83 0.87 -4.23
C GLN A 38 -18.43 0.40 -4.63
N CYS A 39 -18.26 -0.05 -5.87
CA CYS A 39 -16.96 -0.49 -6.38
C CYS A 39 -15.97 0.68 -6.47
N ILE A 40 -16.44 1.83 -6.97
CA ILE A 40 -15.64 3.05 -7.09
C ILE A 40 -15.30 3.60 -5.71
N ALA A 41 -16.26 3.63 -4.79
CA ALA A 41 -16.07 4.07 -3.41
C ALA A 41 -15.07 3.17 -2.65
N GLY A 42 -15.16 1.86 -2.83
CA GLY A 42 -14.22 0.90 -2.23
C GLY A 42 -12.83 1.00 -2.80
N PHE A 43 -12.71 1.23 -4.10
CA PHE A 43 -11.42 1.48 -4.73
C PHE A 43 -10.79 2.79 -4.23
N LEU A 44 -11.58 3.86 -4.12
CA LEU A 44 -11.11 5.15 -3.62
C LEU A 44 -10.65 5.04 -2.17
N LEU A 45 -11.43 4.38 -1.30
CA LEU A 45 -11.07 4.15 0.10
C LEU A 45 -9.79 3.32 0.23
N GLY A 46 -9.70 2.21 -0.50
CA GLY A 46 -8.53 1.36 -0.51
C GLY A 46 -7.27 2.10 -0.96
N PHE A 47 -7.40 2.96 -1.98
CA PHE A 47 -6.30 3.78 -2.50
C PHE A 47 -5.87 4.85 -1.50
N THR A 48 -6.81 5.55 -0.85
CA THR A 48 -6.51 6.54 0.19
C THR A 48 -5.77 5.90 1.37
N VAL A 49 -6.21 4.72 1.83
CA VAL A 49 -5.54 3.98 2.91
C VAL A 49 -4.13 3.55 2.50
N SER A 50 -3.96 3.07 1.26
CA SER A 50 -2.66 2.71 0.69
C SER A 50 -1.67 3.89 0.69
N ILE A 51 -2.10 5.08 0.24
CA ILE A 51 -1.28 6.29 0.29
C ILE A 51 -0.96 6.69 1.73
N PHE A 52 -1.94 6.60 2.64
CA PHE A 52 -1.75 6.99 4.03
C PHE A 52 -0.72 6.09 4.73
N LEU A 53 -0.80 4.78 4.52
CA LEU A 53 0.23 3.84 4.99
C LEU A 53 1.58 4.11 4.34
N TRP A 54 1.63 4.46 3.06
CA TRP A 54 2.88 4.81 2.39
C TRP A 54 3.56 6.03 3.04
N MET A 55 2.78 7.09 3.31
CA MET A 55 3.29 8.30 3.94
C MET A 55 3.77 8.05 5.37
N LYS A 56 3.05 7.23 6.15
CA LYS A 56 3.36 6.96 7.56
C LYS A 56 4.46 5.91 7.76
N TYR A 57 4.38 4.79 7.04
CA TYR A 57 5.25 3.63 7.23
C TYR A 57 6.19 3.41 6.03
N GLY A 58 5.67 3.50 4.80
CA GLY A 58 6.43 3.23 3.58
C GLY A 58 7.73 4.05 3.46
N ARG A 59 7.69 5.35 3.80
CA ARG A 59 8.88 6.22 3.79
C ARG A 59 9.96 5.77 4.78
N LYS A 60 9.57 5.37 5.99
CA LYS A 60 10.50 4.95 7.04
C LYS A 60 11.22 3.66 6.66
N TYR A 61 10.49 2.68 6.13
CA TYR A 61 11.09 1.42 5.66
C TYR A 61 11.99 1.62 4.44
N ALA A 62 11.63 2.52 3.52
CA ALA A 62 12.46 2.86 2.36
C ALA A 62 13.81 3.51 2.76
N GLU A 63 13.82 4.37 3.78
CA GLU A 63 15.04 4.99 4.31
C GLU A 63 15.93 4.00 5.06
N THR A 64 15.35 3.15 5.92
CA THR A 64 16.09 2.07 6.62
C THR A 64 16.72 1.08 5.63
N TYR A 65 16.05 0.76 4.52
CA TYR A 65 16.60 -0.12 3.50
C TYR A 65 17.83 0.47 2.80
N LYS A 66 17.80 1.77 2.53
CA LYS A 66 18.94 2.50 1.95
C LYS A 66 20.17 2.41 2.85
N TYR A 67 19.98 2.56 4.17
CA TYR A 67 21.06 2.45 5.15
C TYR A 67 21.63 1.02 5.21
N THR A 68 20.75 0.01 5.25
CA THR A 68 21.15 -1.41 5.33
C THR A 68 21.88 -1.89 4.08
N LYS A 69 21.46 -1.46 2.87
CA LYS A 69 22.16 -1.77 1.62
C LYS A 69 23.55 -1.11 1.56
N ASN A 70 23.70 0.06 2.18
CA ASN A 70 24.98 0.77 2.23
C ASN A 70 25.95 0.10 3.21
N LEU A 71 25.46 -0.35 4.38
CA LEU A 71 26.27 -1.06 5.36
C LEU A 71 26.77 -2.42 4.85
N ARG A 72 25.96 -3.15 4.07
CA ARG A 72 26.33 -4.44 3.47
C ARG A 72 27.30 -4.33 2.28
N ARG A 73 27.68 -3.11 1.89
CA ARG A 73 28.63 -2.81 0.82
C ARG A 73 30.05 -2.51 1.31
N TYR A 74 30.23 -2.46 2.63
CA TYR A 74 31.52 -2.42 3.33
C TYR A 74 31.70 -3.74 4.09
#